data_AF-A0A957VYK3-F1
#
_entry.id   AF-A0A957VYK3-F1
#
_cell.length_a   1.000
_cell.length_b   1.000
_cell.length_c   1.000
_cell.angle_alpha   90.00
_cell.angle_beta   90.00
_cell.angle_gamma   90.00
#
_symmetry.space_group_name_H-M   'P 1'
#
loop_
_entity.id
_entity.type
_entity.pdbx_description
1 polymer ?
#
loop_
_entity_poly.entity_id
_entity_poly.type
_entity_poly.pdbx_seq_one_letter_code
_entity_poly.pdbx_strand_id
1 'polypeptide(L)'
;MSRSKSLIKKAIRNVELTVLDQKHKNFMLLRRPRESAIAHTLKLLGDIERDFNNTDLRDRSYFWRRSGFRYVLDAVSHCLRWLAEPPPTRVYLPGASWQQLNREAFDLLAWGMDYAKLAQDHVAWTRGALECNLDETRKMISFEFPANFDTFFLLTQAASEEFYSKRALDEIPSDQLQSGFSAWIDRFTKRLQGVDISWKIERNEKSHQIAFEWLSKTLWPELPAKTDLQGYCLDEFRHFFAALFIHGLYISWAEDYMDKQFGPENEAGSHIVVFSENQMIRWLSEISGVNRSSLRAIVKDLTFDTGNFHSSIVTQPFVKSKSGKLFLLSRLVTILDPMPMIADALHKSKKDEIYAGFVQVLEQSSLDQIEKIFAQLNFRVFREKRFVDADGNKITPDFLLYDPQKKELLVIDYKHTLAPSGASQVIRKSKSLSESREGIRQVQRYLEFFQNNLRLLENWIGEVENKDKINGLLLFRWPMPMHLEFNRQVSIVDWFSLENMLSEENNISIKSLNNWIRTRPDLPYNLKHLQRVPEEVAVDNWTYRRTILAEV
;
A
#
# COMPACT_ATOMS: atom_id res chain seq x y z
N MET A 1 -33.73 -0.67 -19.92
CA MET A 1 -32.25 -0.62 -19.79
C MET A 1 -31.69 -1.29 -18.53
N SER A 2 -32.27 -1.17 -17.32
CA SER A 2 -31.66 -1.75 -16.10
C SER A 2 -31.66 -3.29 -16.02
N ARG A 3 -32.67 -3.98 -16.59
CA ARG A 3 -32.72 -5.46 -16.65
C ARG A 3 -31.58 -6.07 -17.47
N SER A 4 -31.18 -5.45 -18.57
CA SER A 4 -30.08 -5.93 -19.45
C SER A 4 -28.72 -5.81 -18.76
N LYS A 5 -28.43 -4.67 -18.09
CA LYS A 5 -27.20 -4.51 -17.29
C LYS A 5 -27.11 -5.52 -16.12
N SER A 6 -28.25 -5.87 -15.52
CA SER A 6 -28.30 -6.88 -14.45
C SER A 6 -27.96 -8.29 -14.95
N LEU A 7 -28.40 -8.66 -16.14
CA LEU A 7 -28.11 -9.97 -16.75
C LEU A 7 -26.63 -10.08 -17.14
N ILE A 8 -26.06 -9.06 -17.78
CA ILE A 8 -24.64 -9.01 -18.13
C ILE A 8 -23.76 -9.13 -16.88
N LYS A 9 -24.10 -8.40 -15.81
CA LYS A 9 -23.39 -8.50 -14.54
C LYS A 9 -23.40 -9.91 -13.96
N LYS A 10 -24.53 -10.62 -14.04
CA LYS A 10 -24.63 -12.02 -13.60
C LYS A 10 -23.79 -12.96 -14.46
N ALA A 11 -23.80 -12.79 -15.77
CA ALA A 11 -23.01 -13.61 -16.69
C ALA A 11 -21.50 -13.46 -16.43
N ILE A 12 -21.00 -12.23 -16.29
CA ILE A 12 -19.59 -11.96 -15.95
C ILE A 12 -19.21 -12.58 -14.61
N ARG A 13 -20.05 -12.42 -13.57
CA ARG A 13 -19.80 -13.05 -12.25
C ARG A 13 -19.82 -14.58 -12.32
N ASN A 14 -20.61 -15.16 -13.20
CA ASN A 14 -20.60 -16.60 -13.41
C ASN A 14 -19.26 -17.05 -14.02
N VAL A 15 -18.77 -16.36 -15.06
CA VAL A 15 -17.45 -16.67 -15.67
C VAL A 15 -16.33 -16.54 -14.63
N GLU A 16 -16.36 -15.48 -13.82
CA GLU A 16 -15.41 -15.30 -12.71
C GLU A 16 -15.41 -16.51 -11.76
N LEU A 17 -16.57 -16.90 -11.24
CA LEU A 17 -16.69 -17.98 -10.26
C LEU A 17 -16.38 -19.38 -10.84
N THR A 18 -16.79 -19.64 -12.07
CA THR A 18 -16.71 -21.00 -12.66
C THR A 18 -15.45 -21.23 -13.50
N VAL A 19 -14.78 -20.18 -13.95
CA VAL A 19 -13.59 -20.26 -14.80
C VAL A 19 -12.39 -19.62 -14.12
N LEU A 20 -12.43 -18.31 -13.87
CA LEU A 20 -11.30 -17.56 -13.32
C LEU A 20 -10.86 -18.09 -11.95
N ASP A 21 -11.81 -18.24 -11.02
CA ASP A 21 -11.61 -18.71 -9.66
C ASP A 21 -11.37 -20.23 -9.57
N GLN A 22 -11.34 -20.95 -10.70
CA GLN A 22 -11.10 -22.39 -10.73
C GLN A 22 -9.77 -22.77 -11.37
N LYS A 23 -9.18 -21.89 -12.20
CA LYS A 23 -7.97 -22.19 -12.97
C LYS A 23 -6.77 -22.60 -12.11
N HIS A 24 -6.67 -22.08 -10.87
CA HIS A 24 -5.59 -22.45 -9.94
C HIS A 24 -5.57 -23.95 -9.61
N LYS A 25 -6.71 -24.65 -9.69
CA LYS A 25 -6.81 -26.09 -9.37
C LYS A 25 -5.99 -26.99 -10.29
N ASN A 26 -5.56 -26.47 -11.44
CA ASN A 26 -4.76 -27.20 -12.42
C ASN A 26 -3.26 -27.25 -12.07
N PHE A 27 -2.80 -26.44 -11.11
CA PHE A 27 -1.38 -26.32 -10.80
C PHE A 27 -0.89 -27.42 -9.85
N MET A 28 0.29 -27.99 -10.16
CA MET A 28 0.83 -29.16 -9.47
C MET A 28 1.19 -28.90 -8.01
N LEU A 29 1.63 -27.67 -7.68
CA LEU A 29 2.01 -27.30 -6.31
C LEU A 29 0.88 -27.53 -5.30
N LEU A 30 -0.38 -27.35 -5.71
CA LEU A 30 -1.56 -27.58 -4.86
C LEU A 30 -1.76 -29.06 -4.46
N ARG A 31 -1.03 -29.98 -5.10
CA ARG A 31 -1.04 -31.43 -4.83
C ARG A 31 0.14 -31.88 -3.96
N ARG A 32 1.00 -30.95 -3.54
CA ARG A 32 2.16 -31.19 -2.68
C ARG A 32 1.82 -31.07 -1.19
N PRO A 33 2.67 -31.59 -0.28
CA PRO A 33 2.54 -31.29 1.14
C PRO A 33 2.50 -29.78 1.38
N ARG A 34 1.48 -29.31 2.10
CA ARG A 34 1.21 -27.86 2.26
C ARG A 34 2.39 -27.09 2.84
N GLU A 35 3.09 -27.66 3.82
CA GLU A 35 4.24 -26.99 4.45
C GLU A 35 5.36 -26.75 3.44
N SER A 36 5.67 -27.74 2.59
CA SER A 36 6.65 -27.60 1.51
C SER A 36 6.17 -26.56 0.49
N ALA A 37 4.91 -26.62 0.07
CA ALA A 37 4.38 -25.66 -0.88
C ALA A 37 4.42 -24.20 -0.36
N ILE A 38 4.01 -23.97 0.89
CA ILE A 38 4.10 -22.64 1.54
C ILE A 38 5.56 -22.17 1.56
N ALA A 39 6.49 -23.03 1.99
CA ALA A 39 7.91 -22.68 2.03
C ALA A 39 8.43 -22.29 0.64
N HIS A 40 8.17 -23.10 -0.39
CA HIS A 40 8.66 -22.80 -1.74
C HIS A 40 8.00 -21.56 -2.37
N THR A 41 6.71 -21.31 -2.11
CA THR A 41 6.05 -20.06 -2.54
C THR A 41 6.66 -18.83 -1.88
N LEU A 42 6.93 -18.88 -0.57
CA LEU A 42 7.59 -17.78 0.14
C LEU A 42 9.05 -17.63 -0.28
N LYS A 43 9.78 -18.73 -0.50
CA LYS A 43 11.17 -18.71 -0.97
C LYS A 43 11.26 -17.98 -2.30
N LEU A 44 10.38 -18.33 -3.24
CA LEU A 44 10.32 -17.71 -4.56
C LEU A 44 10.03 -16.20 -4.48
N LEU A 45 9.16 -15.76 -3.57
CA LEU A 45 8.94 -14.33 -3.35
C LEU A 45 10.23 -13.61 -2.95
N GLY A 46 11.00 -14.20 -2.02
CA GLY A 46 12.28 -13.64 -1.59
C GLY A 46 13.32 -13.64 -2.71
N ASP A 47 13.38 -14.73 -3.49
CA ASP A 47 14.30 -14.84 -4.64
C ASP A 47 13.98 -13.78 -5.71
N ILE A 48 12.70 -13.52 -6.00
CA ILE A 48 12.29 -12.45 -6.93
C ILE A 48 12.71 -11.07 -6.40
N GLU A 49 12.49 -10.80 -5.12
CA GLU A 49 12.90 -9.53 -4.49
C GLU A 49 14.43 -9.34 -4.56
N ARG A 50 15.18 -10.42 -4.32
CA ARG A 50 16.64 -10.47 -4.40
C ARG A 50 17.13 -10.19 -5.83
N ASP A 51 16.49 -10.76 -6.84
CA ASP A 51 16.82 -10.52 -8.25
C ASP A 51 16.55 -9.07 -8.67
N PHE A 52 15.48 -8.44 -8.16
CA PHE A 52 15.20 -7.02 -8.41
C PHE A 52 16.31 -6.08 -7.91
N ASN A 53 17.08 -6.49 -6.90
CA ASN A 53 18.18 -5.72 -6.32
C ASN A 53 19.54 -5.98 -7.02
N ASN A 54 19.72 -7.17 -7.63
CA ASN A 54 21.00 -7.66 -8.14
C ASN A 54 21.18 -7.59 -9.68
N THR A 55 20.13 -7.37 -10.47
CA THR A 55 20.18 -7.50 -11.95
C THR A 55 20.30 -6.17 -12.72
N ASP A 56 20.64 -6.26 -14.02
CA ASP A 56 20.57 -5.20 -15.05
C ASP A 56 19.17 -4.56 -15.20
N LEU A 57 18.16 -5.06 -14.47
CA LEU A 57 16.86 -4.40 -14.28
C LEU A 57 16.98 -3.02 -13.61
N ARG A 58 18.18 -2.62 -13.16
CA ARG A 58 18.53 -1.24 -12.78
C ARG A 58 18.20 -0.20 -13.86
N ASP A 59 18.25 -0.58 -15.13
CA ASP A 59 17.99 0.30 -16.28
C ASP A 59 16.50 0.61 -16.47
N ARG A 60 15.60 -0.16 -15.83
CA ARG A 60 14.17 0.19 -15.79
C ARG A 60 13.90 1.19 -14.68
N SER A 61 12.97 2.13 -14.93
CA SER A 61 12.55 3.10 -13.91
C SER A 61 12.10 2.38 -12.64
N TYR A 62 12.39 2.99 -11.49
CA TYR A 62 12.04 2.45 -10.18
C TYR A 62 10.52 2.18 -10.08
N PHE A 63 9.70 3.03 -10.69
CA PHE A 63 8.27 2.81 -10.94
C PHE A 63 7.92 1.43 -11.50
N TRP A 64 8.58 0.99 -12.57
CA TRP A 64 8.27 -0.29 -13.22
C TRP A 64 8.60 -1.48 -12.32
N ARG A 65 9.73 -1.42 -11.61
CA ARG A 65 10.13 -2.48 -10.68
C ARG A 65 9.19 -2.58 -9.49
N ARG A 66 8.84 -1.44 -8.87
CA ARG A 66 7.98 -1.42 -7.68
C ARG A 66 6.52 -1.74 -8.01
N SER A 67 6.00 -1.24 -9.14
CA SER A 67 4.66 -1.58 -9.63
C SER A 67 4.56 -3.05 -10.03
N GLY A 68 5.58 -3.61 -10.69
CA GLY A 68 5.63 -5.03 -11.03
C GLY A 68 5.71 -5.92 -9.78
N PHE A 69 6.62 -5.59 -8.86
CA PHE A 69 6.79 -6.35 -7.62
C PHE A 69 5.57 -6.29 -6.70
N ARG A 70 4.80 -5.21 -6.76
CA ARG A 70 3.51 -5.13 -6.07
C ARG A 70 2.52 -6.19 -6.55
N TYR A 71 2.41 -6.45 -7.86
CA TYR A 71 1.59 -7.55 -8.35
C TYR A 71 2.09 -8.91 -7.86
N VAL A 72 3.41 -9.07 -7.64
CA VAL A 72 3.98 -10.29 -7.05
C VAL A 72 3.51 -10.47 -5.61
N LEU A 73 3.50 -9.41 -4.79
CA LEU A 73 3.02 -9.47 -3.40
C LEU A 73 1.52 -9.84 -3.32
N ASP A 74 0.72 -9.28 -4.22
CA ASP A 74 -0.71 -9.59 -4.36
C ASP A 74 -0.91 -11.05 -4.80
N ALA A 75 -0.15 -11.47 -5.82
CA ALA A 75 -0.18 -12.83 -6.35
C ALA A 75 0.18 -13.88 -5.30
N VAL A 76 1.22 -13.66 -4.50
CA VAL A 76 1.60 -14.56 -3.40
C VAL A 76 0.46 -14.69 -2.39
N SER A 77 -0.21 -13.59 -2.07
CA SER A 77 -1.37 -13.62 -1.16
C SER A 77 -2.52 -14.48 -1.72
N HIS A 78 -2.73 -14.52 -3.04
CA HIS A 78 -3.67 -15.45 -3.66
C HIS A 78 -3.16 -16.89 -3.63
N CYS A 79 -1.89 -17.12 -3.96
CA CYS A 79 -1.28 -18.46 -3.94
C CYS A 79 -1.37 -19.11 -2.55
N LEU A 80 -1.09 -18.35 -1.48
CA LEU A 80 -1.18 -18.84 -0.10
C LEU A 80 -2.61 -19.20 0.31
N ARG A 81 -3.62 -18.45 -0.18
CA ARG A 81 -5.04 -18.80 0.02
C ARG A 81 -5.38 -20.12 -0.67
N TRP A 82 -4.98 -20.27 -1.93
CA TRP A 82 -5.20 -21.52 -2.67
C TRP A 82 -4.50 -22.73 -2.04
N LEU A 83 -3.31 -22.53 -1.47
CA LEU A 83 -2.61 -23.59 -0.73
C LEU A 83 -3.29 -23.99 0.59
N ALA A 84 -4.07 -23.09 1.19
CA ALA A 84 -4.86 -23.37 2.38
C ALA A 84 -6.13 -24.19 2.09
N GLU A 85 -6.64 -24.11 0.85
CA GLU A 85 -7.81 -24.87 0.39
C GLU A 85 -7.57 -26.40 0.48
N PRO A 86 -8.64 -27.20 0.62
CA PRO A 86 -8.55 -28.64 0.40
C PRO A 86 -7.94 -28.96 -0.97
N PRO A 87 -7.01 -29.94 -1.08
CA PRO A 87 -6.41 -30.26 -2.36
C PRO A 87 -7.49 -30.68 -3.37
N PRO A 88 -7.38 -30.28 -4.65
CA PRO A 88 -8.42 -30.52 -5.66
C PRO A 88 -8.61 -32.01 -5.97
N THR A 89 -7.61 -32.85 -5.68
CA THR A 89 -7.66 -34.32 -5.78
C THR A 89 -7.00 -34.95 -4.56
N ARG A 90 -7.45 -36.15 -4.14
CA ARG A 90 -6.86 -36.89 -3.00
C ARG A 90 -5.46 -37.48 -3.27
N VAL A 91 -4.91 -37.28 -4.47
CA VAL A 91 -3.62 -37.81 -4.86
C VAL A 91 -2.53 -36.84 -4.37
N TYR A 92 -1.91 -37.20 -3.25
CA TYR A 92 -0.71 -36.52 -2.78
C TYR A 92 0.50 -37.02 -3.58
N LEU A 93 1.33 -36.09 -4.07
CA LEU A 93 2.56 -36.41 -4.79
C LEU A 93 3.78 -36.22 -3.86
N PRO A 94 4.23 -37.26 -3.12
CA PRO A 94 5.46 -37.20 -2.33
C PRO A 94 6.72 -37.23 -3.22
N GLY A 95 7.85 -36.76 -2.69
CA GLY A 95 9.18 -37.05 -3.27
C GLY A 95 9.64 -36.17 -4.45
N ALA A 96 9.20 -34.91 -4.55
CA ALA A 96 9.78 -33.97 -5.51
C ALA A 96 11.12 -33.41 -5.03
N SER A 97 12.03 -33.14 -5.97
CA SER A 97 13.24 -32.35 -5.69
C SER A 97 12.88 -30.90 -5.37
N TRP A 98 13.79 -30.18 -4.71
CA TRP A 98 13.59 -28.77 -4.40
C TRP A 98 13.46 -27.91 -5.66
N GLN A 99 14.18 -28.26 -6.74
CA GLN A 99 14.09 -27.56 -8.04
C GLN A 99 12.70 -27.73 -8.65
N GLN A 100 12.13 -28.94 -8.56
CA GLN A 100 10.77 -29.19 -9.05
C GLN A 100 9.74 -28.38 -8.25
N LEU A 101 9.88 -28.32 -6.92
CA LEU A 101 8.97 -27.53 -6.08
C LEU A 101 9.09 -26.02 -6.37
N ASN A 102 10.29 -25.49 -6.61
CA ASN A 102 10.49 -24.10 -7.02
C ASN A 102 9.82 -23.81 -8.38
N ARG A 103 9.97 -24.72 -9.36
CA ARG A 103 9.33 -24.57 -10.67
C ARG A 103 7.80 -24.59 -10.55
N GLU A 104 7.24 -25.52 -9.79
CA GLU A 104 5.80 -25.60 -9.55
C GLU A 104 5.28 -24.36 -8.79
N ALA A 105 6.07 -23.79 -7.89
CA ALA A 105 5.78 -22.52 -7.23
C ALA A 105 5.80 -21.34 -8.19
N PHE A 106 6.75 -21.33 -9.13
CA PHE A 106 6.83 -20.32 -10.18
C PHE A 106 5.62 -20.36 -11.10
N ASP A 107 5.23 -21.54 -11.57
CA ASP A 107 4.05 -21.70 -12.42
C ASP A 107 2.78 -21.19 -11.72
N LEU A 108 2.60 -21.54 -10.44
CA LEU A 108 1.47 -21.05 -9.64
C LEU A 108 1.51 -19.53 -9.44
N LEU A 109 2.69 -18.97 -9.15
CA LEU A 109 2.87 -17.53 -8.94
C LEU A 109 2.63 -16.73 -10.22
N ALA A 110 3.12 -17.22 -11.38
CA ALA A 110 2.88 -16.60 -12.67
C ALA A 110 1.37 -16.47 -12.94
N TRP A 111 0.60 -17.52 -12.67
CA TRP A 111 -0.86 -17.43 -12.71
C TRP A 111 -1.43 -16.52 -11.62
N GLY A 112 -0.87 -16.55 -10.41
CA GLY A 112 -1.23 -15.64 -9.34
C GLY A 112 -1.14 -14.16 -9.74
N MET A 113 -0.14 -13.78 -10.55
CA MET A 113 0.02 -12.41 -11.05
C MET A 113 -1.10 -12.02 -12.01
N ASP A 114 -1.40 -12.89 -12.98
CA ASP A 114 -2.54 -12.69 -13.90
C ASP A 114 -3.86 -12.63 -13.15
N TYR A 115 -4.07 -13.54 -12.20
CA TYR A 115 -5.25 -13.56 -11.36
C TYR A 115 -5.36 -12.28 -10.52
N ALA A 116 -4.28 -11.82 -9.89
CA ALA A 116 -4.27 -10.60 -9.08
C ALA A 116 -4.68 -9.38 -9.92
N LYS A 117 -4.15 -9.25 -11.13
CA LYS A 117 -4.59 -8.23 -12.10
C LYS A 117 -6.10 -8.34 -12.36
N LEU A 118 -6.60 -9.52 -12.75
CA LEU A 118 -8.01 -9.72 -13.12
C LEU A 118 -8.96 -9.50 -11.94
N ALA A 119 -8.58 -9.97 -10.75
CA ALA A 119 -9.28 -9.73 -9.51
C ALA A 119 -9.44 -8.24 -9.20
N GLN A 120 -8.37 -7.45 -9.40
CA GLN A 120 -8.42 -6.00 -9.23
C GLN A 120 -9.41 -5.34 -10.21
N ASP A 121 -9.41 -5.73 -11.49
CA ASP A 121 -10.36 -5.21 -12.48
C ASP A 121 -11.81 -5.54 -12.13
N HIS A 122 -12.08 -6.78 -11.72
CA HIS A 122 -13.42 -7.20 -11.28
C HIS A 122 -13.90 -6.35 -10.10
N VAL A 123 -13.03 -6.10 -9.12
CA VAL A 123 -13.41 -5.23 -8.00
C VAL A 123 -13.60 -3.79 -8.47
N ALA A 124 -12.69 -3.22 -9.25
CA ALA A 124 -12.78 -1.86 -9.77
C ALA A 124 -14.07 -1.64 -10.59
N TRP A 125 -14.43 -2.59 -11.45
CA TRP A 125 -15.70 -2.60 -12.18
C TRP A 125 -16.90 -2.60 -11.23
N THR A 126 -16.92 -3.47 -10.22
CA THR A 126 -18.07 -3.54 -9.30
C THR A 126 -18.25 -2.31 -8.41
N ARG A 127 -17.21 -1.48 -8.32
CA ARG A 127 -17.20 -0.18 -7.64
C ARG A 127 -17.41 1.00 -8.60
N GLY A 128 -17.61 0.74 -9.89
CA GLY A 128 -17.84 1.76 -10.91
C GLY A 128 -16.61 2.61 -11.22
N ALA A 129 -15.41 2.05 -11.05
CA ALA A 129 -14.14 2.65 -11.48
C ALA A 129 -13.75 2.22 -12.90
N LEU A 130 -14.25 1.07 -13.36
CA LEU A 130 -14.08 0.57 -14.73
C LEU A 130 -15.45 0.26 -15.35
N GLU A 131 -15.50 0.39 -16.67
CA GLU A 131 -16.57 -0.16 -17.50
C GLU A 131 -16.22 -1.60 -17.90
N CYS A 132 -17.24 -2.42 -18.12
CA CYS A 132 -17.05 -3.81 -18.51
C CYS A 132 -18.01 -4.22 -19.61
N ASN A 133 -17.48 -4.88 -20.63
CA ASN A 133 -18.19 -5.40 -21.78
C ASN A 133 -18.02 -6.92 -21.87
N LEU A 134 -19.10 -7.63 -22.24
CA LEU A 134 -19.12 -9.08 -22.43
C LEU A 134 -19.46 -9.40 -23.88
N ASP A 135 -18.59 -10.16 -24.55
CA ASP A 135 -18.83 -10.78 -25.84
C ASP A 135 -18.87 -12.30 -25.65
N GLU A 136 -20.07 -12.87 -25.55
CA GLU A 136 -20.26 -14.31 -25.34
C GLU A 136 -19.84 -15.14 -26.57
N THR A 137 -19.91 -14.57 -27.77
CA THR A 137 -19.58 -15.28 -29.02
C THR A 137 -18.07 -15.48 -29.12
N ARG A 138 -17.30 -14.44 -28.82
CA ARG A 138 -15.83 -14.49 -28.78
C ARG A 138 -15.29 -14.99 -27.44
N LYS A 139 -16.16 -15.24 -26.45
CA LYS A 139 -15.80 -15.54 -25.06
C LYS A 139 -14.80 -14.53 -24.49
N MET A 140 -15.15 -13.25 -24.59
CA MET A 140 -14.29 -12.15 -24.19
C MET A 140 -14.96 -11.26 -23.15
N ILE A 141 -14.23 -10.94 -22.09
CA ILE A 141 -14.60 -9.92 -21.11
C ILE A 141 -13.61 -8.77 -21.25
N SER A 142 -14.09 -7.55 -21.50
CA SER A 142 -13.25 -6.36 -21.64
C SER A 142 -13.46 -5.40 -20.48
N PHE A 143 -12.37 -4.89 -19.91
CA PHE A 143 -12.36 -3.84 -18.90
C PHE A 143 -11.73 -2.56 -19.45
N GLU A 144 -12.46 -1.45 -19.34
CA GLU A 144 -12.11 -0.16 -19.95
C GLU A 144 -12.27 0.99 -18.95
N PHE A 145 -11.45 2.03 -19.11
CA PHE A 145 -11.62 3.26 -18.33
C PHE A 145 -12.88 4.01 -18.79
N PRO A 146 -13.65 4.61 -17.86
CA PRO A 146 -14.73 5.52 -18.22
C PRO A 146 -14.27 6.67 -19.12
N ALA A 147 -15.16 7.21 -19.94
CA ALA A 147 -14.83 8.28 -20.88
C ALA A 147 -14.25 9.55 -20.20
N ASN A 148 -14.71 9.85 -18.98
CA ASN A 148 -14.27 11.01 -18.18
C ASN A 148 -13.14 10.69 -17.18
N PHE A 149 -12.42 9.59 -17.37
CA PHE A 149 -11.33 9.17 -16.48
C PHE A 149 -10.15 10.16 -16.52
N ASP A 150 -9.77 10.68 -15.35
CA ASP A 150 -8.62 11.56 -15.20
C ASP A 150 -7.30 10.76 -15.17
N THR A 151 -6.80 10.51 -16.37
CA THR A 151 -5.54 9.78 -16.58
C THR A 151 -4.35 10.57 -16.00
N PHE A 152 -4.39 11.90 -16.07
CA PHE A 152 -3.34 12.76 -15.56
C PHE A 152 -3.25 12.67 -14.04
N PHE A 153 -4.39 12.78 -13.34
CA PHE A 153 -4.44 12.61 -11.89
C PHE A 153 -3.86 11.27 -11.43
N LEU A 154 -4.29 10.15 -12.04
CA LEU A 154 -3.77 8.82 -11.66
C LEU A 154 -2.24 8.76 -11.74
N LEU A 155 -1.67 9.27 -12.83
CA LEU A 155 -0.24 9.21 -13.08
C LEU A 155 0.55 10.12 -12.14
N THR A 156 0.04 11.34 -11.89
CA THR A 156 0.70 12.27 -10.96
C THR A 156 0.73 11.71 -9.53
N GLN A 157 -0.36 11.06 -9.10
CA GLN A 157 -0.43 10.42 -7.79
C GLN A 157 0.45 9.16 -7.71
N ALA A 158 0.58 8.39 -8.80
CA ALA A 158 1.47 7.24 -8.85
C ALA A 158 2.94 7.66 -8.76
N ALA A 159 3.33 8.74 -9.44
CA ALA A 159 4.66 9.32 -9.32
C ALA A 159 4.92 9.88 -7.91
N SER A 160 3.94 10.55 -7.30
CA SER A 160 4.04 11.00 -5.91
C SER A 160 4.19 9.84 -4.91
N GLU A 161 3.50 8.70 -5.12
CA GLU A 161 3.65 7.47 -4.31
C GLU A 161 5.07 6.91 -4.39
N GLU A 162 5.71 7.01 -5.56
CA GLU A 162 7.10 6.62 -5.79
C GLU A 162 8.08 7.52 -5.02
N PHE A 163 7.94 8.85 -5.14
CA PHE A 163 8.80 9.78 -4.40
C PHE A 163 8.67 9.59 -2.90
N TYR A 164 7.44 9.44 -2.41
CA TYR A 164 7.16 9.15 -1.01
C TYR A 164 7.85 7.85 -0.56
N SER A 165 7.70 6.78 -1.34
CA SER A 165 8.31 5.49 -1.07
C SER A 165 9.84 5.56 -1.03
N LYS A 166 10.46 6.31 -1.94
CA LYS A 166 11.92 6.49 -1.99
C LYS A 166 12.41 7.23 -0.75
N ARG A 167 11.75 8.34 -0.38
CA ARG A 167 12.09 9.11 0.83
C ARG A 167 12.00 8.25 2.09
N ALA A 168 10.96 7.42 2.20
CA ALA A 168 10.81 6.51 3.34
C ALA A 168 11.96 5.49 3.45
N LEU A 169 12.49 5.02 2.31
CA LEU A 169 13.68 4.14 2.29
C LEU A 169 14.96 4.91 2.69
N ASP A 170 15.10 6.15 2.21
CA ASP A 170 16.26 7.01 2.52
C ASP A 170 16.30 7.39 4.02
N GLU A 171 15.15 7.39 4.71
CA GLU A 171 15.04 7.62 6.16
C GLU A 171 15.49 6.42 7.02
N ILE A 172 15.68 5.23 6.42
CA ILE A 172 16.21 4.06 7.14
C ILE A 172 17.68 4.33 7.50
N PRO A 173 18.10 4.16 8.76
CA PRO A 173 19.47 4.44 9.21
C PRO A 173 20.48 3.36 8.78
N SER A 174 20.48 2.97 7.50
CA SER A 174 21.23 1.86 6.93
C SER A 174 22.73 1.92 7.26
N ASP A 175 23.35 3.10 7.11
CA ASP A 175 24.77 3.30 7.41
C ASP A 175 25.13 3.00 8.86
N GLN A 176 24.25 3.37 9.81
CA GLN A 176 24.45 3.11 11.23
C GLN A 176 24.29 1.62 11.54
N LEU A 177 23.31 0.97 10.88
CA LEU A 177 23.00 -0.45 11.04
C LEU A 177 24.07 -1.37 10.43
N GLN A 178 24.82 -0.89 9.43
CA GLN A 178 25.90 -1.63 8.76
C GLN A 178 26.98 -2.09 9.75
N SER A 179 27.30 -1.28 10.76
CA SER A 179 28.32 -1.63 11.77
C SER A 179 27.96 -2.90 12.55
N GLY A 180 26.69 -3.05 12.94
CA GLY A 180 26.21 -4.25 13.62
C GLY A 180 26.15 -5.46 12.70
N PHE A 181 25.88 -5.24 11.40
CA PHE A 181 25.93 -6.30 10.39
C PHE A 181 27.34 -6.82 10.22
N SER A 182 28.34 -5.94 10.01
CA SER A 182 29.75 -6.31 9.89
C SER A 182 30.20 -7.19 11.07
N ALA A 183 29.86 -6.79 12.30
CA ALA A 183 30.20 -7.58 13.48
C ALA A 183 29.51 -8.96 13.53
N TRP A 184 28.30 -9.08 13.00
CA TRP A 184 27.56 -10.35 12.92
C TRP A 184 28.07 -11.23 11.77
N ILE A 185 28.24 -10.68 10.56
CA ILE A 185 28.69 -11.42 9.39
C ILE A 185 30.13 -11.91 9.54
N ASP A 186 31.01 -11.22 10.28
CA ASP A 186 32.37 -11.71 10.58
C ASP A 186 32.37 -12.98 11.45
N ARG A 187 31.36 -13.15 12.31
CA ARG A 187 31.16 -14.39 13.08
C ARG A 187 30.58 -15.50 12.21
N PHE A 188 29.78 -15.11 11.23
CA PHE A 188 29.13 -15.99 10.25
C PHE A 188 30.13 -16.55 9.23
N THR A 189 30.96 -15.70 8.61
CA THR A 189 31.93 -16.07 7.57
C THR A 189 33.05 -16.98 8.10
N LYS A 190 33.46 -16.80 9.36
CA LYS A 190 34.38 -17.74 10.03
C LYS A 190 33.82 -19.16 10.17
N ARG A 191 32.50 -19.34 10.09
CA ARG A 191 31.80 -20.63 10.15
C ARG A 191 31.43 -21.21 8.80
N LEU A 192 31.60 -20.47 7.70
CA LEU A 192 31.36 -20.98 6.33
C LEU A 192 32.31 -22.10 5.90
N GLN A 193 33.29 -22.47 6.74
CA GLN A 193 34.09 -23.69 6.59
C GLN A 193 33.39 -24.97 7.12
N GLY A 194 32.12 -24.90 7.54
CA GLY A 194 31.35 -26.06 8.02
C GLY A 194 29.84 -25.90 7.80
N VAL A 195 29.18 -27.02 7.51
CA VAL A 195 27.85 -27.18 6.84
C VAL A 195 26.62 -26.71 7.67
N ASP A 196 26.79 -25.96 8.76
CA ASP A 196 25.66 -25.50 9.59
C ASP A 196 25.67 -23.97 9.80
N ILE A 197 24.95 -23.28 8.92
CA ILE A 197 24.78 -21.83 8.98
C ILE A 197 23.72 -21.50 10.03
N SER A 198 24.17 -21.07 11.22
CA SER A 198 23.29 -20.53 12.24
C SER A 198 22.83 -19.11 11.87
N TRP A 199 21.63 -18.99 11.30
CA TRP A 199 20.91 -17.73 11.05
C TRP A 199 20.48 -16.97 12.31
N LYS A 200 20.86 -17.46 13.50
CA LYS A 200 20.56 -16.81 14.78
C LYS A 200 21.27 -15.45 14.85
N ILE A 201 20.47 -14.40 14.85
CA ILE A 201 20.91 -13.04 15.18
C ILE A 201 20.54 -12.80 16.63
N GLU A 202 21.55 -12.72 17.49
CA GLU A 202 21.35 -12.32 18.88
C GLU A 202 20.98 -10.84 18.94
N ARG A 203 20.21 -10.47 19.97
CA ARG A 203 19.83 -9.07 20.19
C ARG A 203 21.08 -8.21 20.31
N ASN A 204 21.35 -7.42 19.27
CA ASN A 204 22.38 -6.40 19.29
C ASN A 204 21.75 -5.13 19.85
N GLU A 205 22.09 -4.76 21.09
CA GLU A 205 21.49 -3.61 21.78
C GLU A 205 21.63 -2.32 20.97
N LYS A 206 22.78 -2.08 20.33
CA LYS A 206 23.02 -0.88 19.53
C LYS A 206 22.16 -0.84 18.27
N SER A 207 22.18 -1.88 17.44
CA SER A 207 21.37 -1.92 16.20
C SER A 207 19.88 -1.90 16.50
N HIS A 208 19.46 -2.61 17.55
CA HIS A 208 18.09 -2.58 18.03
C HIS A 208 17.69 -1.17 18.47
N GLN A 209 18.52 -0.49 19.26
CA GLN A 209 18.25 0.88 19.71
C GLN A 209 18.12 1.85 18.53
N ILE A 210 19.03 1.78 17.56
CA ILE A 210 18.98 2.61 16.33
C ILE A 210 17.65 2.39 15.59
N ALA A 211 17.26 1.14 15.35
CA ALA A 211 16.01 0.82 14.67
C ALA A 211 14.78 1.27 15.48
N PHE A 212 14.80 1.11 16.79
CA PHE A 212 13.72 1.54 17.68
C PHE A 212 13.57 3.08 17.71
N GLU A 213 14.67 3.82 17.76
CA GLU A 213 14.66 5.29 17.70
C GLU A 213 14.14 5.81 16.37
N TRP A 214 14.52 5.15 15.26
CA TRP A 214 13.95 5.42 13.94
C TRP A 214 12.43 5.21 13.95
N LEU A 215 11.94 4.04 14.37
CA LEU A 215 10.51 3.75 14.45
C LEU A 215 9.75 4.70 15.40
N SER A 216 10.38 5.15 16.49
CA SER A 216 9.75 6.10 17.41
C SER A 216 9.53 7.47 16.78
N LYS A 217 10.33 7.83 15.76
CA LYS A 217 10.20 9.09 15.01
C LYS A 217 9.27 8.96 13.80
N THR A 218 9.13 7.77 13.23
CA THR A 218 8.38 7.56 11.98
C THR A 218 7.03 6.90 12.19
N LEU A 219 6.89 5.93 13.10
CA LEU A 219 5.66 5.17 13.32
C LEU A 219 4.73 5.88 14.31
N TRP A 220 3.83 6.73 13.79
CA TRP A 220 2.85 7.52 14.57
C TRP A 220 3.49 8.24 15.77
N PRO A 221 4.49 9.11 15.54
CA PRO A 221 5.14 9.88 16.60
C PRO A 221 4.16 10.76 17.39
N GLU A 222 3.00 11.09 16.82
CA GLU A 222 1.93 11.87 17.44
C GLU A 222 1.22 11.10 18.57
N LEU A 223 1.26 9.77 18.55
CA LEU A 223 0.60 8.93 19.54
C LEU A 223 1.53 8.62 20.72
N PRO A 224 1.04 8.69 21.97
CA PRO A 224 1.82 8.27 23.13
C PRO A 224 2.33 6.82 23.01
N ALA A 225 3.54 6.54 23.49
CA ALA A 225 4.13 5.19 23.43
C ALA A 225 3.24 4.13 24.12
N LYS A 226 2.55 4.51 25.19
CA LYS A 226 1.63 3.63 25.95
C LYS A 226 0.24 3.46 25.33
N THR A 227 0.00 3.99 24.12
CA THR A 227 -1.27 3.83 23.41
C THR A 227 -1.61 2.34 23.28
N ASP A 228 -2.76 1.93 23.79
CA ASP A 228 -3.22 0.53 23.80
C ASP A 228 -3.75 0.13 22.42
N LEU A 229 -3.16 -0.91 21.83
CA LEU A 229 -3.56 -1.52 20.56
C LEU A 229 -4.41 -2.78 20.81
N GLN A 230 -4.91 -2.93 22.04
CA GLN A 230 -5.71 -4.03 22.58
C GLN A 230 -4.95 -5.36 22.56
N GLY A 231 -4.16 -5.53 23.62
CA GLY A 231 -3.34 -6.72 23.90
C GLY A 231 -1.84 -6.43 23.91
N TYR A 232 -1.44 -5.27 23.38
CA TYR A 232 -0.09 -4.73 23.39
C TYR A 232 -0.16 -3.22 23.20
N CYS A 233 0.87 -2.47 23.56
CA CYS A 233 0.94 -1.02 23.28
C CYS A 233 1.81 -0.68 22.06
N LEU A 234 1.73 0.57 21.60
CA LEU A 234 2.51 1.06 20.47
C LEU A 234 4.03 0.90 20.69
N ASP A 235 4.51 1.12 21.91
CA ASP A 235 5.91 0.93 22.29
C ASP A 235 6.36 -0.54 22.12
N GLU A 236 5.56 -1.48 22.60
CA GLU A 236 5.82 -2.91 22.45
C GLU A 236 5.84 -3.33 20.98
N PHE A 237 4.97 -2.75 20.16
CA PHE A 237 4.99 -2.99 18.71
C PHE A 237 6.26 -2.43 18.06
N ARG A 238 6.71 -1.23 18.43
CA ARG A 238 7.96 -0.63 17.94
C ARG A 238 9.16 -1.50 18.30
N HIS A 239 9.23 -2.01 19.53
CA HIS A 239 10.27 -2.96 19.95
C HIS A 239 10.23 -4.26 19.15
N PHE A 240 9.05 -4.85 18.98
CA PHE A 240 8.85 -6.05 18.17
C PHE A 240 9.33 -5.83 16.72
N PHE A 241 8.86 -4.76 16.08
CA PHE A 241 9.14 -4.50 14.67
C PHE A 241 10.61 -4.11 14.45
N ALA A 242 11.23 -3.34 15.37
CA ALA A 242 12.66 -3.05 15.33
C ALA A 242 13.50 -4.33 15.28
N ALA A 243 13.23 -5.27 16.19
CA ALA A 243 13.96 -6.53 16.24
C ALA A 243 13.73 -7.39 14.99
N LEU A 244 12.48 -7.47 14.52
CA LEU A 244 12.13 -8.20 13.31
C LEU A 244 12.81 -7.60 12.08
N PHE A 245 12.81 -6.27 11.96
CA PHE A 245 13.43 -5.52 10.88
C PHE A 245 14.94 -5.75 10.82
N ILE A 246 15.65 -5.66 11.95
CA ILE A 246 17.08 -5.99 12.01
C ILE A 246 17.34 -7.43 11.58
N HIS A 247 16.50 -8.37 12.05
CA HIS A 247 16.64 -9.77 11.68
C HIS A 247 16.47 -9.98 10.17
N GLY A 248 15.43 -9.39 9.57
CA GLY A 248 15.20 -9.43 8.12
C GLY A 248 16.34 -8.80 7.35
N LEU A 249 16.75 -7.58 7.73
CA LEU A 249 17.78 -6.79 7.05
C LEU A 249 19.14 -7.51 7.02
N TYR A 250 19.59 -8.04 8.15
CA TYR A 250 20.89 -8.72 8.21
C TYR A 250 20.91 -10.02 7.41
N ILE A 251 19.78 -10.75 7.39
CA ILE A 251 19.65 -11.92 6.53
C ILE A 251 19.67 -11.53 5.06
N SER A 252 18.93 -10.49 4.65
CA SER A 252 18.95 -9.99 3.28
C SER A 252 20.36 -9.58 2.85
N TRP A 253 21.09 -8.84 3.69
CA TRP A 253 22.47 -8.46 3.40
C TRP A 253 23.43 -9.65 3.36
N ALA A 254 23.23 -10.69 4.18
CA ALA A 254 24.01 -11.92 4.09
C ALA A 254 23.72 -12.70 2.80
N GLU A 255 22.45 -12.82 2.41
CA GLU A 255 22.05 -13.39 1.13
C GLU A 255 22.71 -12.64 -0.04
N ASP A 256 22.66 -11.31 -0.04
CA ASP A 256 23.29 -10.49 -1.08
C ASP A 256 24.82 -10.63 -1.07
N TYR A 257 25.42 -10.78 0.11
CA TYR A 257 26.85 -11.05 0.24
C TYR A 257 27.23 -12.42 -0.34
N MET A 258 26.45 -13.47 -0.04
CA MET A 258 26.68 -14.81 -0.58
C MET A 258 26.56 -14.86 -2.10
N ASP A 259 25.60 -14.16 -2.71
CA ASP A 259 25.52 -14.08 -4.18
C ASP A 259 26.76 -13.47 -4.81
N LYS A 260 27.30 -12.43 -4.19
CA LYS A 260 28.53 -11.80 -4.69
C LYS A 260 29.73 -12.73 -4.61
N GLN A 261 29.75 -13.66 -3.65
CA GLN A 261 30.85 -14.61 -3.46
C GLN A 261 30.72 -15.85 -4.34
N PHE A 262 29.51 -16.42 -4.46
CA PHE A 262 29.27 -17.72 -5.10
C PHE A 262 28.59 -17.62 -6.48
N GLY A 263 28.07 -16.44 -6.85
CA GLY A 263 27.45 -16.20 -8.15
C GLY A 263 26.25 -17.11 -8.42
N PRO A 264 26.00 -17.47 -9.70
CA PRO A 264 24.89 -18.35 -10.10
C PRO A 264 24.90 -19.75 -9.49
N GLU A 265 26.02 -20.18 -8.89
CA GLU A 265 26.18 -21.47 -8.22
C GLU A 265 25.65 -21.46 -6.78
N ASN A 266 25.18 -20.30 -6.28
CA ASN A 266 24.56 -20.20 -4.97
C ASN A 266 23.19 -20.90 -4.93
N GLU A 267 23.17 -22.17 -4.50
CA GLU A 267 21.93 -22.91 -4.32
C GLU A 267 21.09 -22.43 -3.11
N ALA A 268 21.65 -21.59 -2.24
CA ALA A 268 20.93 -21.01 -1.12
C ALA A 268 19.98 -19.90 -1.60
N GLY A 269 18.69 -20.20 -1.66
CA GLY A 269 17.66 -19.17 -1.88
C GLY A 269 17.27 -18.44 -0.59
N SER A 270 16.25 -17.60 -0.67
CA SER A 270 15.84 -16.77 0.45
C SER A 270 15.41 -17.57 1.69
N HIS A 271 15.84 -17.08 2.84
CA HIS A 271 15.63 -17.70 4.14
C HIS A 271 14.20 -17.52 4.66
N ILE A 272 13.63 -18.60 5.18
CA ILE A 272 12.30 -18.63 5.80
C ILE A 272 12.43 -19.14 7.22
N VAL A 273 11.93 -18.35 8.17
CA VAL A 273 11.79 -18.79 9.56
C VAL A 273 10.57 -19.70 9.66
N VAL A 274 10.77 -20.93 10.14
CA VAL A 274 9.69 -21.92 10.31
C VAL A 274 9.71 -22.47 11.72
N PHE A 275 8.69 -22.14 12.51
CA PHE A 275 8.57 -22.56 13.91
C PHE A 275 7.14 -22.97 14.26
N SER A 276 6.96 -23.80 15.29
CA SER A 276 5.65 -23.86 15.96
C SER A 276 5.32 -22.49 16.57
N GLU A 277 4.04 -22.20 16.80
CA GLU A 277 3.60 -20.93 17.40
C GLU A 277 4.35 -20.60 18.70
N ASN A 278 4.49 -21.58 19.61
CA ASN A 278 5.22 -21.38 20.87
C ASN A 278 6.72 -21.09 20.68
N GLN A 279 7.35 -21.72 19.68
CA GLN A 279 8.76 -21.46 19.34
C GLN A 279 8.90 -20.06 18.71
N MET A 280 7.97 -19.66 17.84
CA MET A 280 7.93 -18.32 17.24
C MET A 280 7.81 -17.24 18.31
N ILE A 281 6.87 -17.37 19.25
CA ILE A 281 6.71 -16.41 20.36
C ILE A 281 7.95 -16.35 21.24
N ARG A 282 8.60 -17.50 21.51
CA ARG A 282 9.83 -17.54 22.30
C ARG A 282 10.96 -16.80 21.59
N TRP A 283 11.20 -17.11 20.32
CA TRP A 283 12.23 -16.48 19.51
C TRP A 283 12.01 -14.97 19.40
N LEU A 284 10.78 -14.53 19.08
CA LEU A 284 10.43 -13.11 19.03
C LEU A 284 10.67 -12.40 20.37
N SER A 285 10.37 -13.06 21.49
CA SER A 285 10.61 -12.52 22.84
C SER A 285 12.10 -12.38 23.14
N GLU A 286 12.92 -13.34 22.71
CA GLU A 286 14.38 -13.29 22.87
C GLU A 286 15.01 -12.15 22.06
N ILE A 287 14.57 -11.91 20.81
CA ILE A 287 15.17 -10.87 19.96
C ILE A 287 14.67 -9.46 20.27
N SER A 288 13.42 -9.31 20.72
CA SER A 288 12.79 -7.99 20.96
C SER A 288 12.80 -7.56 22.41
N GLY A 289 12.87 -8.50 23.35
CA GLY A 289 12.62 -8.23 24.78
C GLY A 289 11.15 -7.98 25.12
N VAL A 290 10.23 -8.07 24.16
CA VAL A 290 8.80 -7.90 24.41
C VAL A 290 8.25 -9.12 25.15
N ASN A 291 7.30 -8.87 26.05
CA ASN A 291 6.68 -9.93 26.83
C ASN A 291 5.90 -10.90 25.91
N ARG A 292 5.81 -12.17 26.34
CA ARG A 292 5.19 -13.23 25.51
C ARG A 292 3.67 -13.07 25.33
N SER A 293 2.97 -12.38 26.22
CA SER A 293 1.52 -12.11 26.07
C SER A 293 1.26 -11.12 24.93
N SER A 294 1.97 -9.98 24.93
CA SER A 294 1.91 -8.97 23.88
C SER A 294 2.33 -9.56 22.53
N LEU A 295 3.40 -10.36 22.50
CA LEU A 295 3.82 -11.04 21.27
C LEU A 295 2.77 -12.01 20.72
N ARG A 296 2.01 -12.70 21.56
CA ARG A 296 0.90 -13.55 21.07
C ARG A 296 -0.18 -12.70 20.41
N ALA A 297 -0.52 -11.55 20.99
CA ALA A 297 -1.48 -10.63 20.40
C ALA A 297 -0.97 -10.05 19.07
N ILE A 298 0.28 -9.60 19.02
CA ILE A 298 0.94 -9.09 17.80
C ILE A 298 0.96 -10.17 16.71
N VAL A 299 1.47 -11.36 17.00
CA VAL A 299 1.57 -12.44 16.00
C VAL A 299 0.18 -12.85 15.51
N LYS A 300 -0.82 -12.90 16.39
CA LYS A 300 -2.21 -13.17 15.99
C LYS A 300 -2.73 -12.12 15.01
N ASP A 301 -2.54 -10.84 15.31
CA ASP A 301 -3.02 -9.73 14.49
C ASP A 301 -2.30 -9.69 13.12
N LEU A 302 -1.02 -10.07 13.11
CA LEU A 302 -0.17 -10.14 11.91
C LEU A 302 -0.16 -11.51 11.21
N THR A 303 -0.99 -12.47 11.62
CA THR A 303 -1.11 -13.76 10.94
C THR A 303 -2.04 -13.65 9.73
N PHE A 304 -1.54 -14.09 8.58
CA PHE A 304 -2.23 -14.07 7.29
C PHE A 304 -3.55 -14.86 7.36
N ASP A 305 -4.66 -14.15 7.20
CA ASP A 305 -5.98 -14.77 7.15
C ASP A 305 -6.30 -15.29 5.75
N THR A 306 -6.14 -16.61 5.58
CA THR A 306 -6.40 -17.32 4.32
C THR A 306 -7.89 -17.38 3.95
N GLY A 307 -8.80 -17.10 4.87
CA GLY A 307 -10.24 -17.04 4.61
C GLY A 307 -10.73 -15.68 4.10
N ASN A 308 -9.93 -14.63 4.27
CA ASN A 308 -10.29 -13.28 3.86
C ASN A 308 -9.61 -12.92 2.54
N PHE A 309 -10.43 -12.63 1.52
CA PHE A 309 -9.96 -12.29 0.18
C PHE A 309 -9.05 -11.06 0.14
N HIS A 310 -9.19 -10.15 1.10
CA HIS A 310 -8.48 -8.87 1.13
C HIS A 310 -7.27 -8.85 2.05
N SER A 311 -6.98 -9.97 2.71
CA SER A 311 -5.73 -10.11 3.47
C SER A 311 -4.52 -10.10 2.54
N SER A 312 -3.45 -9.48 3.02
CA SER A 312 -2.20 -9.30 2.29
C SER A 312 -1.04 -9.80 3.13
N ILE A 313 -0.06 -10.46 2.49
CA ILE A 313 1.20 -10.84 3.15
C ILE A 313 2.00 -9.60 3.61
N VAL A 314 1.73 -8.42 3.04
CA VAL A 314 2.36 -7.15 3.41
C VAL A 314 1.85 -6.61 4.74
N THR A 315 0.58 -6.81 5.08
CA THR A 315 0.03 -6.40 6.39
C THR A 315 0.07 -7.53 7.41
N GLN A 316 0.16 -8.78 6.94
CA GLN A 316 0.13 -9.98 7.75
C GLN A 316 1.19 -10.99 7.29
N PRO A 317 2.46 -10.77 7.63
CA PRO A 317 3.57 -11.55 7.08
C PRO A 317 3.70 -12.98 7.64
N PHE A 318 2.99 -13.33 8.72
CA PHE A 318 3.07 -14.68 9.30
C PHE A 318 2.06 -15.62 8.62
N VAL A 319 2.53 -16.65 7.92
CA VAL A 319 1.66 -17.66 7.32
C VAL A 319 1.53 -18.86 8.24
N LYS A 320 0.30 -19.22 8.63
CA LYS A 320 0.05 -20.38 9.49
C LYS A 320 -0.38 -21.61 8.69
N SER A 321 0.33 -22.72 8.87
CA SER A 321 -0.09 -24.02 8.34
C SER A 321 -1.17 -24.67 9.21
N LYS A 322 -1.86 -25.68 8.66
CA LYS A 322 -2.85 -26.46 9.43
C LYS A 322 -2.25 -27.27 10.58
N SER A 323 -0.95 -27.58 10.53
CA SER A 323 -0.22 -28.24 11.61
C SER A 323 0.16 -27.27 12.75
N GLY A 324 -0.12 -25.97 12.62
CA GLY A 324 0.19 -24.96 13.62
C GLY A 324 1.61 -24.40 13.53
N LYS A 325 2.35 -24.65 12.44
CA LYS A 325 3.61 -23.97 12.16
C LYS A 325 3.36 -22.59 11.57
N LEU A 326 4.20 -21.63 11.93
CA LEU A 326 4.26 -20.29 11.38
C LEU A 326 5.49 -20.15 10.48
N PHE A 327 5.27 -19.54 9.32
CA PHE A 327 6.29 -19.25 8.31
C PHE A 327 6.42 -17.73 8.20
N LEU A 328 7.66 -17.25 8.15
CA LEU A 328 7.98 -15.84 7.91
C LEU A 328 9.15 -15.77 6.93
N LEU A 329 8.95 -15.10 5.79
CA LEU A 329 10.03 -14.78 4.87
C LEU A 329 10.86 -13.63 5.46
N SER A 330 12.15 -13.86 5.72
CA SER A 330 13.01 -12.87 6.37
C SER A 330 13.14 -11.60 5.54
N ARG A 331 13.36 -11.74 4.23
CA ARG A 331 13.60 -10.61 3.32
C ARG A 331 12.39 -9.68 3.18
N LEU A 332 11.18 -10.26 3.17
CA LEU A 332 9.92 -9.51 3.12
C LEU A 332 9.84 -8.45 4.21
N VAL A 333 10.40 -8.69 5.41
CA VAL A 333 10.35 -7.74 6.52
C VAL A 333 10.96 -6.38 6.14
N THR A 334 11.97 -6.37 5.27
CA THR A 334 12.71 -5.15 4.89
C THR A 334 11.90 -4.16 4.05
N ILE A 335 10.79 -4.63 3.49
CA ILE A 335 9.89 -3.85 2.62
C ILE A 335 8.49 -3.68 3.23
N LEU A 336 8.28 -4.14 4.46
CA LEU A 336 7.02 -3.95 5.17
C LEU A 336 6.90 -2.53 5.72
N ASP A 337 5.69 -1.99 5.68
CA ASP A 337 5.34 -0.74 6.35
C ASP A 337 4.55 -1.07 7.63
N PRO A 338 5.08 -0.74 8.82
CA PRO A 338 4.42 -1.03 10.10
C PRO A 338 3.11 -0.25 10.32
N MET A 339 2.94 0.93 9.71
CA MET A 339 1.73 1.74 9.90
C MET A 339 0.48 1.01 9.36
N PRO A 340 0.45 0.55 8.09
CA PRO A 340 -0.67 -0.19 7.57
C PRO A 340 -0.88 -1.57 8.19
N MET A 341 0.17 -2.21 8.74
CA MET A 341 0.07 -3.45 9.51
C MET A 341 -0.79 -3.24 10.76
N ILE A 342 -0.49 -2.21 11.57
CA ILE A 342 -1.31 -1.92 12.77
C ILE A 342 -2.72 -1.49 12.37
N ALA A 343 -2.85 -0.65 11.33
CA ALA A 343 -4.15 -0.24 10.83
C ALA A 343 -5.02 -1.45 10.44
N ASP A 344 -4.45 -2.44 9.74
CA ASP A 344 -5.16 -3.65 9.32
C ASP A 344 -5.59 -4.51 10.52
N ALA A 345 -4.68 -4.65 11.49
CA ALA A 345 -4.94 -5.36 12.74
C ALA A 345 -6.13 -4.77 13.53
N LEU A 346 -6.20 -3.45 13.62
CA LEU A 346 -7.27 -2.75 14.32
C LEU A 346 -8.63 -2.92 13.63
N HIS A 347 -8.68 -2.79 12.29
CA HIS A 347 -9.90 -3.02 11.50
C HIS A 347 -10.41 -4.47 11.63
N LYS A 348 -9.52 -5.47 11.63
CA LYS A 348 -9.90 -6.89 11.65
C LYS A 348 -10.56 -7.32 12.96
N SER A 349 -10.11 -6.75 14.07
CA SER A 349 -10.53 -7.19 15.40
C SER A 349 -11.81 -6.50 15.89
N LYS A 350 -12.58 -5.87 14.99
CA LYS A 350 -13.73 -5.00 15.32
C LYS A 350 -13.35 -3.90 16.32
N LYS A 351 -12.12 -3.40 16.24
CA LYS A 351 -11.57 -2.34 17.10
C LYS A 351 -11.80 -0.96 16.48
N ASP A 352 -12.90 -0.80 15.74
CA ASP A 352 -13.15 0.37 14.90
C ASP A 352 -13.19 1.67 15.72
N GLU A 353 -13.67 1.61 16.97
CA GLU A 353 -13.67 2.75 17.89
C GLU A 353 -12.25 3.20 18.28
N ILE A 354 -11.37 2.23 18.56
CA ILE A 354 -9.95 2.50 18.87
C ILE A 354 -9.27 3.10 17.64
N TYR A 355 -9.50 2.49 16.47
CA TYR A 355 -8.98 2.99 15.20
C TYR A 355 -9.46 4.41 14.90
N ALA A 356 -10.76 4.69 15.08
CA ALA A 356 -11.34 6.01 14.85
C ALA A 356 -10.74 7.08 15.78
N GLY A 357 -10.55 6.74 17.06
CA GLY A 357 -9.89 7.62 18.03
C GLY A 357 -8.46 7.98 17.61
N PHE A 358 -7.69 7.03 17.07
CA PHE A 358 -6.34 7.31 16.58
C PHE A 358 -6.33 8.16 15.33
N VAL A 359 -7.18 7.85 14.35
CA VAL A 359 -7.30 8.65 13.13
C VAL A 359 -7.64 10.10 13.48
N GLN A 360 -8.51 10.35 14.46
CA GLN A 360 -8.84 11.70 14.89
C GLN A 360 -7.63 12.46 15.44
N VAL A 361 -6.79 11.82 16.27
CA VAL A 361 -5.57 12.45 16.82
C VAL A 361 -4.57 12.75 15.70
N LEU A 362 -4.36 11.80 14.79
CA LEU A 362 -3.45 11.96 13.66
C LEU A 362 -3.92 13.04 12.67
N GLU A 363 -5.23 13.11 12.43
CA GLU A 363 -5.86 14.12 11.60
C GLU A 363 -5.68 15.51 12.19
N GLN A 364 -5.97 15.70 13.49
CA GLN A 364 -5.80 17.00 14.15
C GLN A 364 -4.33 17.46 14.16
N SER A 365 -3.38 16.55 14.41
CA SER A 365 -1.96 16.86 14.28
C SER A 365 -1.58 17.27 12.85
N SER A 366 -2.16 16.62 11.84
CA SER A 366 -1.92 16.99 10.44
C SER A 366 -2.49 18.36 10.11
N LEU A 367 -3.70 18.68 10.58
CA LEU A 367 -4.29 20.02 10.44
C LEU A 367 -3.42 21.08 11.11
N ASP A 368 -2.88 20.84 12.31
CA ASP A 368 -1.96 21.76 12.98
C ASP A 368 -0.69 22.03 12.15
N GLN A 369 -0.13 21.01 11.49
CA GLN A 369 1.04 21.15 10.63
C GLN A 369 0.73 21.94 9.35
N ILE A 370 -0.39 21.62 8.70
CA ILE A 370 -0.86 22.29 7.50
C ILE A 370 -1.12 23.78 7.76
N GLU A 371 -1.78 24.10 8.87
CA GLU A 371 -2.06 25.47 9.29
C GLU A 371 -0.78 26.30 9.44
N LYS A 372 0.24 25.73 10.10
CA LYS A 372 1.54 26.40 10.31
C LYS A 372 2.23 26.74 8.99
N ILE A 373 2.21 25.83 8.02
CA ILE A 373 2.81 26.05 6.70
C ILE A 373 1.99 27.09 5.92
N PHE A 374 0.66 26.98 5.90
CA PHE A 374 -0.18 27.97 5.21
C PHE A 374 -0.09 29.37 5.84
N ALA A 375 0.09 29.48 7.15
CA ALA A 375 0.24 30.78 7.82
C ALA A 375 1.57 31.48 7.50
N GLN A 376 2.57 30.75 6.98
CA GLN A 376 3.82 31.32 6.49
C GLN A 376 3.70 31.86 5.06
N LEU A 377 2.68 31.42 4.32
CA LEU A 377 2.31 32.00 3.03
C LEU A 377 1.50 33.27 3.33
N ASN A 378 1.58 34.30 2.47
CA ASN A 378 0.92 35.61 2.66
C ASN A 378 -0.63 35.58 2.63
N PHE A 379 -1.25 34.46 3.02
CA PHE A 379 -2.68 34.23 3.12
C PHE A 379 -3.17 34.49 4.55
N ARG A 380 -4.45 34.85 4.66
CA ARG A 380 -5.19 34.71 5.92
C ARG A 380 -5.76 33.29 5.97
N VAL A 381 -5.38 32.54 6.99
CA VAL A 381 -5.81 31.15 7.21
C VAL A 381 -6.95 31.11 8.21
N PHE A 382 -8.04 30.43 7.87
CA PHE A 382 -9.13 30.14 8.79
C PHE A 382 -9.33 28.63 8.85
N ARG A 383 -9.10 28.06 10.02
CA ARG A 383 -9.30 26.63 10.28
C ARG A 383 -10.67 26.36 10.89
N GLU A 384 -11.35 25.33 10.37
CA GLU A 384 -12.61 24.77 10.90
C GLU A 384 -13.65 25.85 11.27
N LYS A 385 -13.66 26.96 10.51
CA LYS A 385 -14.57 28.08 10.76
C LYS A 385 -15.96 27.72 10.27
N ARG A 386 -16.94 27.85 11.16
CA ARG A 386 -18.35 27.57 10.86
C ARG A 386 -19.02 28.76 10.18
N PHE A 387 -19.74 28.50 9.09
CA PHE A 387 -20.56 29.49 8.39
C PHE A 387 -22.01 29.04 8.36
N VAL A 388 -22.92 30.02 8.43
CA VAL A 388 -24.37 29.81 8.42
C VAL A 388 -24.99 30.84 7.48
N ASP A 389 -25.73 30.40 6.47
CA ASP A 389 -26.45 31.32 5.57
C ASP A 389 -27.78 31.80 6.19
N ALA A 390 -28.49 32.66 5.45
CA ALA A 390 -29.77 33.22 5.90
C ALA A 390 -30.87 32.17 6.08
N ASP A 391 -30.78 31.05 5.34
CA ASP A 391 -31.73 29.93 5.40
C ASP A 391 -31.37 28.93 6.53
N GLY A 392 -30.26 29.17 7.24
CA GLY A 392 -29.79 28.35 8.35
C GLY A 392 -28.95 27.14 7.93
N ASN A 393 -28.61 27.00 6.64
CA ASN A 393 -27.69 25.97 6.16
C ASN A 393 -26.29 26.23 6.71
N LYS A 394 -25.59 25.16 7.08
CA LYS A 394 -24.31 25.25 7.80
C LYS A 394 -23.22 24.48 7.07
N ILE A 395 -22.06 25.09 6.98
CA ILE A 395 -20.84 24.45 6.49
C ILE A 395 -19.66 24.74 7.42
N THR A 396 -18.69 23.82 7.44
CA THR A 396 -17.44 23.95 8.18
C THR A 396 -16.33 23.30 7.34
N PRO A 397 -15.70 24.04 6.41
CA PRO A 397 -14.51 23.58 5.72
C PRO A 397 -13.33 23.42 6.69
N ASP A 398 -12.40 22.52 6.40
CA ASP A 398 -11.21 22.32 7.25
C ASP A 398 -10.29 23.54 7.18
N PHE A 399 -10.08 24.10 5.98
CA PHE A 399 -9.40 25.39 5.81
C PHE A 399 -10.08 26.31 4.81
N LEU A 400 -9.92 27.61 5.06
CA LEU A 400 -10.06 28.68 4.09
C LEU A 400 -8.75 29.46 4.01
N LEU A 401 -8.19 29.59 2.81
CA LEU A 401 -7.07 30.48 2.54
C LEU A 401 -7.57 31.67 1.75
N TYR A 402 -7.43 32.87 2.31
CA TYR A 402 -7.83 34.11 1.66
C TYR A 402 -6.61 34.94 1.31
N ASP A 403 -6.48 35.27 0.03
CA ASP A 403 -5.48 36.19 -0.50
C ASP A 403 -6.07 37.62 -0.53
N PRO A 404 -5.67 38.51 0.39
CA PRO A 404 -6.22 39.87 0.44
C PRO A 404 -5.76 40.75 -0.72
N GLN A 405 -4.63 40.44 -1.36
CA GLN A 405 -4.10 41.25 -2.47
C GLN A 405 -4.85 40.94 -3.76
N LYS A 406 -5.18 39.66 -3.97
CA LYS A 406 -5.89 39.20 -5.16
C LYS A 406 -7.40 39.08 -4.96
N LYS A 407 -7.88 39.22 -3.73
CA LYS A 407 -9.29 39.00 -3.33
C LYS A 407 -9.77 37.61 -3.76
N GLU A 408 -8.93 36.60 -3.55
CA GLU A 408 -9.16 35.20 -3.92
C GLU A 408 -9.36 34.32 -2.69
N LEU A 409 -10.19 33.28 -2.81
CA LEU A 409 -10.48 32.32 -1.74
C LEU A 409 -10.20 30.90 -2.23
N LEU A 410 -9.49 30.13 -1.42
CA LEU A 410 -9.34 28.69 -1.58
C LEU A 410 -10.03 27.99 -0.43
N VAL A 411 -10.98 27.11 -0.76
CA VAL A 411 -11.71 26.27 0.19
C VAL A 411 -11.10 24.89 0.16
N ILE A 412 -10.65 24.39 1.32
CA ILE A 412 -9.93 23.12 1.42
C ILE A 412 -10.72 22.18 2.33
N ASP A 413 -10.88 20.95 1.86
CA ASP A 413 -11.32 19.80 2.65
C ASP A 413 -10.18 18.78 2.69
N TYR A 414 -9.79 18.35 3.89
CA TYR A 414 -8.68 17.47 4.15
C TYR A 414 -9.18 16.06 4.44
N LYS A 415 -8.46 15.06 3.92
CA LYS A 415 -8.75 13.64 4.16
C LYS A 415 -7.50 12.92 4.60
N HIS A 416 -7.48 12.50 5.87
CA HIS A 416 -6.32 11.86 6.50
C HIS A 416 -6.09 10.40 6.07
N THR A 417 -7.07 9.75 5.43
CA THR A 417 -7.11 8.30 5.06
C THR A 417 -5.72 7.63 5.06
N LEU A 418 -5.50 6.66 5.96
CA LEU A 418 -4.18 6.01 6.10
C LEU A 418 -3.65 5.47 4.78
N ALA A 419 -2.34 5.59 4.59
CA ALA A 419 -1.65 5.18 3.38
C ALA A 419 -2.02 3.73 3.00
N PRO A 420 -2.31 3.46 1.72
CA PRO A 420 -2.68 2.13 1.28
C PRO A 420 -1.43 1.24 1.18
N SER A 421 -1.31 0.19 1.98
CA SER A 421 -0.26 -0.85 1.80
C SER A 421 -0.71 -1.96 0.85
N GLY A 422 0.07 -2.26 -0.20
CA GLY A 422 0.08 -3.55 -0.94
C GLY A 422 -1.29 -4.20 -1.21
N ALA A 423 -1.41 -5.51 -1.41
CA ALA A 423 -2.65 -6.19 -1.85
C ALA A 423 -3.98 -5.81 -1.16
N SER A 424 -3.94 -5.36 0.10
CA SER A 424 -5.05 -4.75 0.85
C SER A 424 -5.57 -3.42 0.27
N GLN A 425 -4.89 -2.87 -0.74
CA GLN A 425 -5.24 -1.66 -1.48
C GLN A 425 -6.61 -1.79 -2.17
N VAL A 426 -7.16 -2.97 -2.44
CA VAL A 426 -8.42 -3.02 -3.21
C VAL A 426 -9.64 -2.54 -2.39
N ILE A 427 -9.81 -3.00 -1.14
CA ILE A 427 -10.85 -2.45 -0.25
C ILE A 427 -10.49 -1.03 0.17
N ARG A 428 -9.22 -0.78 0.52
CA ARG A 428 -8.81 0.56 0.96
C ARG A 428 -8.98 1.57 -0.16
N LYS A 429 -8.51 1.31 -1.39
CA LYS A 429 -8.82 2.12 -2.58
C LYS A 429 -10.29 2.17 -2.91
N SER A 430 -11.08 1.13 -2.66
CA SER A 430 -12.55 1.20 -2.88
C SER A 430 -13.23 2.13 -1.87
N LYS A 431 -12.85 2.05 -0.59
CA LYS A 431 -13.32 2.93 0.47
C LYS A 431 -12.83 4.34 0.24
N SER A 432 -11.54 4.50 -0.07
CA SER A 432 -10.93 5.76 -0.45
C SER A 432 -11.54 6.34 -1.73
N LEU A 433 -11.93 5.54 -2.72
CA LEU A 433 -12.64 6.03 -3.91
C LEU A 433 -14.02 6.60 -3.53
N SER A 434 -14.75 5.93 -2.63
CA SER A 434 -16.00 6.49 -2.10
C SER A 434 -15.77 7.73 -1.25
N GLU A 435 -14.73 7.76 -0.41
CA GLU A 435 -14.36 8.91 0.43
C GLU A 435 -13.89 10.08 -0.44
N SER A 436 -13.16 9.85 -1.53
CA SER A 436 -12.75 10.87 -2.49
C SER A 436 -13.96 11.43 -3.24
N ARG A 437 -14.86 10.56 -3.71
CA ARG A 437 -16.11 11.02 -4.36
C ARG A 437 -16.96 11.85 -3.41
N GLU A 438 -17.03 11.46 -2.14
CA GLU A 438 -17.74 12.23 -1.12
C GLU A 438 -17.02 13.54 -0.78
N GLY A 439 -15.69 13.52 -0.66
CA GLY A 439 -14.87 14.72 -0.47
C GLY A 439 -15.02 15.72 -1.63
N ILE A 440 -15.03 15.24 -2.88
CA ILE A 440 -15.28 16.09 -4.06
C ILE A 440 -16.67 16.76 -3.93
N ARG A 441 -17.71 16.00 -3.61
CA ARG A 441 -19.06 16.55 -3.41
C ARG A 441 -19.10 17.54 -2.25
N GLN A 442 -18.39 17.26 -1.17
CA GLN A 442 -18.30 18.12 0.01
C GLN A 442 -17.67 19.47 -0.35
N VAL A 443 -16.54 19.46 -1.07
CA VAL A 443 -15.90 20.69 -1.57
C VAL A 443 -16.84 21.43 -2.53
N GLN A 444 -17.49 20.73 -3.46
CA GLN A 444 -18.48 21.35 -4.37
C GLN A 444 -19.61 22.05 -3.62
N ARG A 445 -20.15 21.41 -2.57
CA ARG A 445 -21.16 22.02 -1.69
C ARG A 445 -20.64 23.28 -1.01
N TYR A 446 -19.39 23.31 -0.58
CA TYR A 446 -18.79 24.52 -0.02
C TYR A 446 -18.66 25.63 -1.07
N LEU A 447 -18.22 25.29 -2.29
CA LEU A 447 -18.13 26.25 -3.38
C LEU A 447 -19.49 26.86 -3.70
N GLU A 448 -20.51 26.03 -3.90
CA GLU A 448 -21.88 26.48 -4.15
C GLU A 448 -22.41 27.37 -3.02
N PHE A 449 -22.18 26.98 -1.77
CA PHE A 449 -22.57 27.78 -0.60
C PHE A 449 -21.95 29.17 -0.64
N PHE A 450 -20.62 29.28 -0.82
CA PHE A 450 -19.94 30.57 -0.81
C PHE A 450 -20.24 31.42 -2.05
N GLN A 451 -20.32 30.81 -3.22
CA GLN A 451 -20.69 31.49 -4.46
C GLN A 451 -22.11 32.09 -4.40
N ASN A 452 -23.02 31.48 -3.64
CA ASN A 452 -24.37 32.03 -3.43
C ASN A 452 -24.44 33.04 -2.29
N ASN A 453 -23.41 33.10 -1.43
CA ASN A 453 -23.40 33.91 -0.21
C ASN A 453 -22.15 34.82 -0.12
N LEU A 454 -21.77 35.52 -1.20
CA LEU A 454 -20.56 36.37 -1.21
C LEU A 454 -20.51 37.42 -0.09
N ARG A 455 -21.65 38.05 0.22
CA ARG A 455 -21.75 39.04 1.32
C ARG A 455 -21.40 38.46 2.70
N LEU A 456 -21.62 37.17 2.88
CA LEU A 456 -21.23 36.48 4.11
C LEU A 456 -19.69 36.38 4.20
N LEU A 457 -18.98 36.21 3.08
CA LEU A 457 -17.51 36.26 3.08
C LEU A 457 -16.97 37.64 3.47
N GLU A 458 -17.56 38.70 2.93
CA GLU A 458 -17.18 40.10 3.23
C GLU A 458 -17.20 40.38 4.74
N ASN A 459 -18.25 39.92 5.43
CA ASN A 459 -18.43 40.14 6.87
C ASN A 459 -17.46 39.35 7.75
N TRP A 460 -17.01 38.18 7.29
CA TRP A 460 -16.29 37.21 8.13
C TRP A 460 -14.82 37.01 7.78
N ILE A 461 -14.42 37.34 6.55
CA ILE A 461 -13.11 37.02 5.97
C ILE A 461 -12.52 38.25 5.26
N GLY A 462 -13.26 38.78 4.29
CA GLY A 462 -12.84 39.84 3.39
C GLY A 462 -13.61 39.82 2.07
N GLU A 463 -13.49 40.88 1.29
CA GLU A 463 -14.12 41.02 -0.03
C GLU A 463 -13.46 40.08 -1.04
N VAL A 464 -14.25 39.17 -1.63
CA VAL A 464 -13.83 38.33 -2.76
C VAL A 464 -14.34 38.97 -4.04
N GLU A 465 -13.46 39.12 -5.04
CA GLU A 465 -13.75 39.92 -6.24
C GLU A 465 -15.03 39.46 -6.98
N ASN A 466 -15.20 38.15 -7.15
CA ASN A 466 -16.38 37.53 -7.74
C ASN A 466 -16.42 36.01 -7.47
N LYS A 467 -17.49 35.36 -7.91
CA LYS A 467 -17.72 33.91 -7.72
C LYS A 467 -16.63 33.03 -8.35
N ASP A 468 -15.97 33.49 -9.42
CA ASP A 468 -14.92 32.74 -10.13
C ASP A 468 -13.58 32.78 -9.41
N LYS A 469 -13.43 33.63 -8.39
CA LYS A 469 -12.26 33.69 -7.50
C LYS A 469 -12.32 32.73 -6.31
N ILE A 470 -13.38 31.92 -6.23
CA ILE A 470 -13.53 30.89 -5.20
C ILE A 470 -13.14 29.54 -5.80
N ASN A 471 -12.05 28.97 -5.30
CA ASN A 471 -11.48 27.71 -5.76
C ASN A 471 -11.65 26.62 -4.71
N GLY A 472 -11.82 25.37 -5.14
CA GLY A 472 -11.95 24.22 -4.25
C GLY A 472 -10.74 23.31 -4.33
N LEU A 473 -10.29 22.79 -3.19
CA LEU A 473 -9.22 21.82 -3.06
C LEU A 473 -9.65 20.66 -2.17
N LEU A 474 -9.50 19.45 -2.68
CA LEU A 474 -9.50 18.23 -1.86
C LEU A 474 -8.06 17.82 -1.61
N LEU A 475 -7.65 17.79 -0.35
CA LEU A 475 -6.28 17.52 0.07
C LEU A 475 -6.20 16.17 0.79
N PHE A 476 -5.47 15.20 0.21
CA PHE A 476 -5.20 13.93 0.89
C PHE A 476 -3.94 14.01 1.73
N ARG A 477 -3.83 13.22 2.80
CA ARG A 477 -2.55 13.08 3.51
C ARG A 477 -1.45 12.48 2.64
N TRP A 478 -1.78 11.44 1.89
CA TRP A 478 -0.82 10.62 1.14
C TRP A 478 -1.16 10.61 -0.35
N PRO A 479 -0.19 10.28 -1.22
CA PRO A 479 -0.47 9.99 -2.62
C PRO A 479 -1.48 8.85 -2.77
N MET A 480 -2.52 9.06 -3.59
CA MET A 480 -3.63 8.13 -3.75
C MET A 480 -3.92 7.85 -5.24
N PRO A 481 -3.14 6.99 -5.90
CA PRO A 481 -3.34 6.65 -7.31
C PRO A 481 -4.63 5.84 -7.48
N MET A 482 -5.72 6.53 -7.82
CA MET A 482 -7.08 5.98 -7.95
C MET A 482 -7.76 6.46 -9.23
N HIS A 483 -8.76 5.69 -9.68
CA HIS A 483 -9.56 6.03 -10.85
C HIS A 483 -10.61 7.09 -10.52
N LEU A 484 -10.21 8.36 -10.53
CA LEU A 484 -11.13 9.49 -10.36
C LEU A 484 -11.61 10.03 -11.70
N GLU A 485 -12.82 10.57 -11.66
CA GLU A 485 -13.42 11.30 -12.76
C GLU A 485 -12.87 12.73 -12.75
N PHE A 486 -12.57 13.24 -13.94
CA PHE A 486 -12.06 14.60 -14.09
C PHE A 486 -13.08 15.62 -13.56
N ASN A 487 -12.63 16.50 -12.65
CA ASN A 487 -13.43 17.58 -12.09
C ASN A 487 -12.77 18.94 -12.33
N ARG A 488 -13.49 19.85 -13.00
CA ARG A 488 -12.96 21.19 -13.32
C ARG A 488 -13.01 22.19 -12.16
N GLN A 489 -13.89 21.95 -11.18
CA GLN A 489 -14.18 22.87 -10.08
C GLN A 489 -13.33 22.58 -8.84
N VAL A 490 -12.99 21.31 -8.61
CA VAL A 490 -12.23 20.86 -7.44
C VAL A 490 -10.87 20.36 -7.91
N SER A 491 -9.82 21.08 -7.50
CA SER A 491 -8.44 20.61 -7.61
C SER A 491 -8.21 19.52 -6.56
N ILE A 492 -7.37 18.52 -6.86
CA ILE A 492 -7.11 17.38 -5.97
C ILE A 492 -5.60 17.14 -5.90
N VAL A 493 -5.06 17.04 -4.69
CA VAL A 493 -3.62 16.79 -4.47
C VAL A 493 -3.37 16.09 -3.14
N ASP A 494 -2.21 15.49 -2.99
CA ASP A 494 -1.70 14.98 -1.71
C ASP A 494 -0.82 16.03 -1.00
N TRP A 495 -0.84 15.98 0.32
CA TRP A 495 -0.10 16.88 1.19
C TRP A 495 1.41 16.71 1.02
N PHE A 496 1.90 15.48 0.86
CA PHE A 496 3.33 15.23 0.66
C PHE A 496 3.89 16.02 -0.52
N SER A 497 3.21 15.99 -1.68
CA SER A 497 3.63 16.72 -2.86
C SER A 497 3.47 18.22 -2.68
N LEU A 498 2.36 18.66 -2.07
CA LEU A 498 2.09 20.07 -1.84
C LEU A 498 3.11 20.69 -0.87
N GLU A 499 3.44 20.02 0.22
CA GLU A 499 4.42 20.45 1.22
C GLU A 499 5.80 20.65 0.59
N ASN A 500 6.26 19.70 -0.24
CA ASN A 500 7.55 19.84 -0.93
C ASN A 500 7.55 21.08 -1.84
N MET A 501 6.50 21.32 -2.62
CA MET A 501 6.41 22.51 -3.47
C MET A 501 6.39 23.80 -2.64
N LEU A 502 5.62 23.85 -1.56
CA LEU A 502 5.53 25.04 -0.70
C LEU A 502 6.83 25.32 0.04
N SER A 503 7.67 24.31 0.31
CA SER A 503 8.97 24.50 0.94
C SER A 503 9.99 25.23 0.05
N GLU A 504 9.76 25.24 -1.27
CA GLU A 504 10.64 25.87 -2.26
C GLU A 504 10.18 27.28 -2.67
N GLU A 505 8.90 27.64 -2.40
CA GLU A 505 8.29 28.91 -2.82
C GLU A 505 7.76 29.75 -1.64
N ASN A 506 8.41 30.88 -1.36
CA ASN A 506 7.99 31.79 -0.26
C ASN A 506 6.82 32.73 -0.62
N ASN A 507 6.39 32.78 -1.88
CA ASN A 507 5.33 33.72 -2.30
C ASN A 507 4.48 33.15 -3.44
N ILE A 508 3.53 32.29 -3.09
CA ILE A 508 2.60 31.66 -4.04
C ILE A 508 1.24 32.34 -4.01
N SER A 509 0.61 32.50 -5.19
CA SER A 509 -0.80 32.92 -5.28
C SER A 509 -1.72 31.70 -5.37
N ILE A 510 -3.00 31.84 -5.00
CA ILE A 510 -3.99 30.74 -5.14
C ILE A 510 -4.10 30.29 -6.61
N LYS A 511 -4.02 31.21 -7.56
CA LYS A 511 -3.95 30.88 -8.99
C LYS A 511 -2.72 30.05 -9.36
N SER A 512 -1.53 30.44 -8.90
CA SER A 512 -0.28 29.70 -9.15
C SER A 512 -0.34 28.30 -8.55
N LEU A 513 -0.84 28.18 -7.31
CA LEU A 513 -1.06 26.92 -6.62
C LEU A 513 -1.98 25.98 -7.41
N ASN A 514 -3.15 26.48 -7.84
CA ASN A 514 -4.07 25.68 -8.65
C ASN A 514 -3.48 25.28 -9.99
N ASN A 515 -2.69 26.15 -10.62
CA ASN A 515 -2.00 25.83 -11.86
C ASN A 515 -0.97 24.73 -11.65
N TRP A 516 -0.16 24.81 -10.60
CA TRP A 516 0.81 23.77 -10.23
C TRP A 516 0.11 22.42 -9.98
N ILE A 517 -0.98 22.39 -9.21
CA ILE A 517 -1.75 21.15 -8.97
C ILE A 517 -2.24 20.51 -10.27
N ARG A 518 -2.70 21.33 -11.24
CA ARG A 518 -3.26 20.86 -12.51
C ARG A 518 -2.22 20.50 -13.56
N THR A 519 -0.99 20.96 -13.42
CA THR A 519 0.06 20.78 -14.44
C THR A 519 1.24 19.95 -13.96
N ARG A 520 1.43 19.83 -12.64
CA ARG A 520 2.49 19.07 -11.96
C ARG A 520 3.83 19.12 -12.70
N PRO A 521 4.38 20.34 -12.90
CA PRO A 521 5.62 20.54 -13.66
C PRO A 521 6.86 19.95 -12.96
N ASP A 522 6.73 19.61 -11.68
CA ASP A 522 7.74 18.96 -10.83
C ASP A 522 8.00 17.50 -11.22
N LEU A 523 7.07 16.87 -11.94
CA LEU A 523 7.20 15.45 -12.26
C LEU A 523 8.22 15.22 -13.38
N PRO A 524 9.12 14.22 -13.23
CA PRO A 524 10.23 13.99 -14.15
C PRO A 524 9.82 13.32 -15.46
N TYR A 525 8.55 12.88 -15.58
CA TYR A 525 8.04 12.16 -16.74
C TYR A 525 7.24 13.07 -17.65
N ASN A 526 7.53 13.04 -18.95
CA ASN A 526 6.63 13.61 -19.93
C ASN A 526 5.42 12.69 -20.10
N LEU A 527 4.39 12.91 -19.26
CA LEU A 527 3.14 12.16 -19.22
C LEU A 527 2.42 12.05 -20.58
N LYS A 528 2.84 12.82 -21.60
CA LYS A 528 2.34 12.75 -22.98
C LYS A 528 2.76 11.48 -23.73
N HIS A 529 3.74 10.71 -23.27
CA HIS A 529 4.18 9.46 -23.93
C HIS A 529 3.42 8.21 -23.47
N LEU A 530 2.55 8.34 -22.46
CA LEU A 530 1.75 7.22 -21.97
C LEU A 530 0.46 7.10 -22.80
N GLN A 531 0.26 5.93 -23.42
CA GLN A 531 -0.94 5.62 -24.19
C GLN A 531 -1.74 4.48 -23.55
N ARG A 532 -3.05 4.48 -23.83
CA ARG A 532 -3.93 3.37 -23.49
C ARG A 532 -3.66 2.23 -24.47
N VAL A 533 -3.17 1.11 -23.97
CA VAL A 533 -2.92 -0.10 -24.76
C VAL A 533 -3.74 -1.28 -24.22
N PRO A 534 -4.21 -2.20 -25.08
CA PRO A 534 -4.85 -3.41 -24.62
C PRO A 534 -3.79 -4.43 -24.15
N GLU A 535 -4.03 -5.04 -23.00
CA GLU A 535 -3.35 -6.25 -22.54
C GLU A 535 -4.39 -7.38 -22.48
N GLU A 536 -4.02 -8.57 -22.98
CA GLU A 536 -4.92 -9.73 -23.01
C GLU A 536 -4.38 -10.85 -22.11
N VAL A 537 -5.28 -11.43 -21.32
CA VAL A 537 -4.99 -12.56 -20.42
C VAL A 537 -5.89 -13.72 -20.79
N ALA A 538 -5.29 -14.84 -21.19
CA ALA A 538 -6.03 -16.05 -21.53
C ALA A 538 -6.39 -16.87 -20.28
N VAL A 539 -7.67 -17.22 -20.13
CA VAL A 539 -8.21 -17.98 -19.00
C VAL A 539 -9.06 -19.12 -19.55
N ASP A 540 -8.44 -20.29 -19.71
CA ASP A 540 -9.01 -21.46 -20.38
C ASP A 540 -9.57 -21.11 -21.77
N ASN A 541 -10.88 -21.16 -21.95
CA ASN A 541 -11.54 -20.82 -23.22
C ASN A 541 -12.09 -19.38 -23.27
N TRP A 542 -11.76 -18.55 -22.28
CA TRP A 542 -12.09 -17.14 -22.22
C TRP A 542 -10.85 -16.26 -22.36
N THR A 543 -11.03 -15.06 -22.92
CA THR A 543 -10.00 -14.02 -22.94
C THR A 543 -10.46 -12.81 -22.17
N TYR A 544 -9.65 -12.35 -21.24
CA TYR A 544 -9.84 -11.06 -20.58
C TYR A 544 -9.00 -10.01 -21.28
N ARG A 545 -9.63 -8.93 -21.75
CA ARG A 545 -8.96 -7.78 -22.33
C ARG A 545 -9.04 -6.62 -21.35
N ARG A 546 -7.90 -6.04 -20.99
CA ARG A 546 -7.80 -4.93 -20.05
C ARG A 546 -7.12 -3.74 -20.71
N THR A 547 -7.58 -2.54 -20.40
CA THR A 547 -6.91 -1.32 -20.83
C THR A 547 -5.86 -0.93 -19.79
N ILE A 548 -4.61 -0.87 -20.18
CA ILE A 548 -3.49 -0.41 -19.34
C ILE A 548 -2.90 0.88 -19.91
N LEU A 549 -2.14 1.61 -19.09
CA LEU A 549 -1.33 2.73 -19.55
C LEU A 549 0.11 2.23 -19.73
N ALA A 550 0.67 2.39 -20.92
CA ALA A 550 2.04 2.00 -21.23
C ALA A 550 2.77 3.13 -21.97
N GLU A 551 4.08 3.22 -21.78
CA GLU A 551 4.93 4.10 -22.59
C GLU A 551 5.04 3.49 -23.99
N VAL A 552 4.74 4.29 -25.02
CA VAL A 552 4.77 3.88 -26.44
C VAL A 552 5.80 4.69 -27.20
#